data_AF-A0A7Y1W1Z0-F1
#
_entry.id   AF-A0A7Y1W1Z0-F1
#
_cell.length_a   1.000
_cell.length_b   1.000
_cell.length_c   1.000
_cell.angle_alpha   90.00
_cell.angle_beta   90.00
_cell.angle_gamma   90.00
#
_symmetry.space_group_name_H-M   'P 1'
#
loop_
_entity.id
_entity.type
_entity.pdbx_description
1 polymer ?
#
loop_
_entity_poly.entity_id
_entity_poly.type
_entity_poly.pdbx_seq_one_letter_code
_entity_poly.pdbx_strand_id
1 'polypeptide(L)'
;GTLRGNDCGIQALEIRLRLDRGDRPETTLQLGLQQPTRSEEHILLLLRERLERLVLPAPVCSVRLVADPLLPFDARQEALFEDDPDRSSQSLAPLLERLQARLGPDAVRGLSGVEDHRPERSWAMRKPDEPARCAPMPHRPVWLFTQPRRCRIEEYRVLAGPERIEAGWWDGHDCRRDYFVVRDRRGSTLWAFHEYKPRPGWYLQGLFS
;
A
#
# COMPACT_ATOMS: atom_id res chain seq x y z
N GLY A 1 -12.26 8.21 31.80
CA GLY A 1 -11.03 7.44 31.52
C GLY A 1 -9.91 8.40 31.15
N THR A 2 -8.67 8.06 31.50
CA THR A 2 -7.48 8.94 31.42
C THR A 2 -7.26 9.60 30.05
N LEU A 3 -7.59 8.92 28.94
CA LEU A 3 -7.49 9.49 27.59
C LEU A 3 -8.54 10.58 27.31
N ARG A 4 -9.81 10.30 27.66
CA ARG A 4 -10.92 11.26 27.50
C ARG A 4 -10.77 12.47 28.42
N GLY A 5 -10.20 12.28 29.61
CA GLY A 5 -10.00 13.38 30.56
C GLY A 5 -8.89 14.36 30.18
N ASN A 6 -7.99 13.96 29.27
CA ASN A 6 -6.86 14.78 28.81
C ASN A 6 -6.98 15.16 27.33
N ASP A 7 -8.14 14.91 26.69
CA ASP A 7 -8.35 15.07 25.24
C ASP A 7 -7.23 14.50 24.37
N CYS A 8 -6.73 13.34 24.78
CA CYS A 8 -5.68 12.61 24.09
C CYS A 8 -6.22 11.32 23.48
N GLY A 9 -5.50 10.85 22.47
CA GLY A 9 -5.66 9.56 21.82
C GLY A 9 -4.31 8.84 21.80
N ILE A 10 -4.37 7.57 21.42
CA ILE A 10 -3.18 6.73 21.26
C ILE A 10 -3.05 6.37 19.78
N GLN A 11 -1.82 6.35 19.28
CA GLN A 11 -1.52 5.85 17.93
C GLN A 11 -0.73 4.53 17.98
N ALA A 12 -0.23 4.16 19.16
CA ALA A 12 0.39 2.86 19.41
C ALA A 12 -0.06 2.32 20.77
N LEU A 13 -0.22 1.00 20.84
CA LEU A 13 -0.46 0.26 22.08
C LEU A 13 0.47 -0.95 22.12
N GLU A 14 1.34 -0.98 23.11
CA GLU A 14 2.19 -2.12 23.41
C GLU A 14 1.56 -2.96 24.52
N ILE A 15 1.56 -4.27 24.34
CA ILE A 15 1.10 -5.24 25.34
C ILE A 15 2.23 -6.16 25.68
N ARG A 16 2.57 -6.22 26.97
CA ARG A 16 3.54 -7.17 27.50
C ARG A 16 2.82 -8.22 28.33
N LEU A 17 2.98 -9.47 27.92
CA LEU A 17 2.45 -10.64 28.60
C LEU A 17 3.59 -11.36 29.32
N ARG A 18 3.52 -11.42 30.64
CA ARG A 18 4.46 -12.20 31.45
C ARG A 18 3.90 -13.61 31.62
N LEU A 19 4.70 -14.61 31.27
CA LEU A 19 4.27 -16.01 31.31
C LEU A 19 4.68 -16.69 32.62
N ASP A 20 3.93 -17.72 33.01
CA ASP A 20 4.24 -18.57 34.16
C ASP A 20 5.38 -19.54 33.83
N ARG A 21 6.22 -19.80 34.84
CA ARG A 21 7.42 -20.67 34.85
C ARG A 21 8.64 -20.22 34.03
N GLY A 22 9.71 -19.97 34.79
CA GLY A 22 11.08 -19.78 34.31
C GLY A 22 11.32 -18.35 33.87
N ASP A 23 12.58 -17.94 33.85
CA ASP A 23 13.09 -16.63 33.42
C ASP A 23 12.87 -16.38 31.91
N ARG A 24 11.61 -16.53 31.46
CA ARG A 24 11.22 -16.41 30.06
C ARG A 24 11.04 -14.93 29.72
N PRO A 25 11.46 -14.50 28.52
CA PRO A 25 11.22 -13.14 28.06
C PRO A 25 9.71 -12.85 27.97
N GLU A 26 9.32 -11.62 28.28
CA GLU A 26 7.94 -11.15 28.10
C GLU A 26 7.53 -11.30 26.63
N THR A 27 6.30 -11.77 26.40
CA THR A 27 5.73 -11.78 25.04
C THR A 27 5.15 -10.42 24.76
N THR A 28 5.74 -9.69 23.81
CA THR A 28 5.32 -8.33 23.45
C THR A 28 4.48 -8.35 22.16
N LEU A 29 3.32 -7.69 22.20
CA LEU A 29 2.48 -7.40 21.04
C LEU A 29 2.48 -5.90 20.81
N GLN A 30 2.64 -5.51 19.55
CA GLN A 30 2.59 -4.11 19.13
C GLN A 30 1.36 -3.90 18.24
N LEU A 31 0.54 -2.92 18.61
CA LEU A 31 -0.58 -2.42 17.83
C LEU A 31 -0.27 -1.01 17.37
N GLY A 32 -0.04 -0.83 16.08
CA GLY A 32 0.01 0.48 15.44
C GLY A 32 -1.36 0.86 14.89
N LEU A 33 -1.74 2.12 15.04
CA LEU A 33 -2.95 2.74 14.52
C LEU A 33 -2.54 3.80 13.51
N GLN A 34 -3.36 4.03 12.50
CA GLN A 34 -3.08 5.02 11.44
C GLN A 34 -3.43 6.43 11.91
N GLN A 35 -4.43 6.58 12.77
CA GLN A 35 -4.80 7.85 13.37
C GLN A 35 -4.83 7.74 14.90
N PRO A 36 -4.50 8.82 15.65
CA PRO A 36 -4.73 8.85 17.09
C PRO A 36 -6.19 8.51 17.37
N THR A 37 -6.44 7.48 18.20
CA THR A 37 -7.79 7.06 18.57
C THR A 37 -7.95 6.97 20.06
N ARG A 38 -9.19 7.17 20.52
CA ARG A 38 -9.62 6.90 21.90
C ARG A 38 -10.86 6.00 21.94
N SER A 39 -11.18 5.34 20.81
CA SER A 39 -12.31 4.42 20.69
C SER A 39 -11.97 3.08 21.32
N GLU A 40 -12.68 2.75 22.42
CA GLU A 40 -12.52 1.48 23.13
C GLU A 40 -12.90 0.29 22.25
N GLU A 41 -14.02 0.37 21.55
CA GLU A 41 -14.52 -0.69 20.67
C GLU A 41 -13.50 -1.03 19.58
N HIS A 42 -12.91 0.00 18.97
CA HIS A 42 -11.91 -0.16 17.92
C HIS A 42 -10.61 -0.79 18.42
N ILE A 43 -10.11 -0.32 19.57
CA ILE A 43 -8.91 -0.88 20.20
C ILE A 43 -9.16 -2.36 20.56
N LEU A 44 -10.31 -2.69 21.16
CA LEU A 44 -10.67 -4.07 21.52
C LEU A 44 -10.80 -4.99 20.30
N LEU A 45 -11.32 -4.47 19.18
CA LEU A 45 -11.40 -5.22 17.92
C LEU A 45 -10.00 -5.63 17.44
N LEU A 46 -9.07 -4.68 17.35
CA LEU A 46 -7.71 -4.96 16.89
C LEU A 46 -6.93 -5.87 17.84
N LEU A 47 -7.18 -5.72 19.15
CA LEU A 47 -6.61 -6.57 20.18
C LEU A 47 -7.04 -8.03 20.01
N ARG A 48 -8.33 -8.26 19.80
CA ARG A 48 -8.88 -9.59 19.59
C ARG A 48 -8.25 -10.26 18.38
N GLU A 49 -8.18 -9.56 17.25
CA GLU A 49 -7.56 -10.05 16.02
C GLU A 49 -6.08 -10.45 16.21
N ARG A 50 -5.32 -9.67 17.01
CA ARG A 50 -3.93 -10.01 17.34
C ARG A 50 -3.82 -11.21 18.29
N LEU A 51 -4.64 -11.24 19.33
CA LEU A 51 -4.60 -12.30 20.35
C LEU A 51 -5.06 -13.65 19.80
N GLU A 52 -6.02 -13.68 18.88
CA GLU A 52 -6.49 -14.91 18.22
C GLU A 52 -5.38 -15.62 17.43
N ARG A 53 -4.37 -14.88 16.94
CA ARG A 53 -3.21 -15.44 16.25
C ARG A 53 -2.06 -15.84 17.18
N LEU A 54 -2.10 -15.41 18.44
CA LEU A 54 -0.98 -15.59 19.36
C LEU A 54 -0.99 -16.99 19.97
N VAL A 55 0.04 -17.78 19.66
CA VAL A 55 0.27 -19.05 20.34
C VAL A 55 1.09 -18.78 21.60
N LEU A 56 0.45 -18.95 22.76
CA LEU A 56 1.09 -18.78 24.06
C LEU A 56 1.78 -20.08 24.50
N PRO A 57 3.09 -20.09 24.74
CA PRO A 57 3.82 -21.31 25.12
C PRO A 57 3.66 -21.68 26.60
N ALA A 58 3.00 -20.83 27.40
CA ALA A 58 2.71 -21.04 28.81
C ALA A 58 1.56 -20.10 29.26
N PRO A 59 0.93 -20.34 30.44
CA PRO A 59 -0.10 -19.46 30.99
C PRO A 59 0.41 -18.03 31.23
N VAL A 60 -0.46 -17.03 31.11
CA VAL A 60 -0.12 -15.62 31.37
C VAL A 60 -0.38 -15.28 32.84
N CYS A 61 0.63 -14.75 33.54
CA CYS A 61 0.55 -14.32 34.94
C CYS A 61 0.25 -12.84 35.12
N SER A 62 0.64 -12.00 34.15
CA SER A 62 0.32 -10.57 34.18
C SER A 62 0.28 -9.98 32.79
N VAL A 63 -0.62 -9.02 32.59
CA VAL A 63 -0.75 -8.23 31.37
C VAL A 63 -0.39 -6.78 31.70
N ARG A 64 0.52 -6.20 30.94
CA ARG A 64 0.84 -4.76 30.99
C ARG A 64 0.46 -4.13 29.67
N LEU A 65 -0.28 -3.03 29.74
CA LEU A 65 -0.62 -2.17 28.61
C LEU A 65 0.23 -0.90 28.69
N VAL A 66 0.91 -0.56 27.62
CA VAL A 66 1.74 0.66 27.52
C VAL A 66 1.26 1.45 26.31
N ALA A 67 0.80 2.68 26.56
CA ALA A 67 0.31 3.58 25.53
C ALA A 67 1.11 4.88 25.58
N ASP A 68 2.15 4.95 24.75
CA ASP A 68 3.13 6.04 24.71
C ASP A 68 3.60 6.22 23.25
N PRO A 69 3.53 7.42 22.64
CA PRO A 69 3.05 8.69 23.18
C PRO A 69 1.53 8.84 23.20
N LEU A 70 1.05 9.65 24.15
CA LEU A 70 -0.29 10.23 24.11
C LEU A 70 -0.28 11.43 23.17
N LEU A 71 -1.12 11.39 22.14
CA LEU A 71 -1.22 12.45 21.15
C LEU A 71 -2.51 13.26 21.36
N PRO A 72 -2.51 14.58 21.10
CA PRO A 72 -3.74 15.36 21.08
C PRO A 72 -4.76 14.70 20.15
N PHE A 73 -5.98 14.51 20.65
CA PHE A 73 -7.07 13.93 19.87
C PHE A 73 -8.07 15.02 19.53
N ASP A 74 -8.01 15.49 18.29
CA ASP A 74 -9.00 16.41 17.77
C ASP A 74 -10.17 15.60 17.19
N ALA A 75 -11.32 15.65 17.86
CA ALA A 75 -12.51 14.95 17.42
C ALA A 75 -13.07 15.65 16.17
N ARG A 76 -12.50 15.35 15.00
CA ARG A 76 -13.02 15.84 13.73
C ARG A 76 -14.41 15.25 13.53
N GLN A 77 -15.41 16.13 13.59
CA GLN A 77 -16.80 15.79 13.37
C GLN A 77 -16.94 15.15 11.98
N GLU A 78 -17.47 13.92 11.91
CA GLU A 78 -17.80 13.31 10.63
C GLU A 78 -18.75 14.26 9.89
N ALA A 79 -18.37 14.67 8.68
CA ALA A 79 -19.22 15.48 7.84
C ALA A 79 -20.59 14.81 7.68
N LEU A 80 -21.66 15.59 7.87
CA LEU A 80 -23.04 15.12 7.79
C LEU A 80 -23.44 14.71 6.36
N PHE A 81 -22.65 15.09 5.36
CA PHE A 81 -22.89 14.87 3.93
C PHE A 81 -21.83 13.94 3.33
N GLU A 82 -22.24 13.11 2.37
CA GLU A 82 -21.46 12.00 1.80
C GLU A 82 -20.30 12.45 0.88
N ASP A 83 -20.31 13.70 0.42
CA ASP A 83 -19.38 14.22 -0.60
C ASP A 83 -18.07 14.81 -0.06
N ASP A 84 -17.73 14.59 1.21
CA ASP A 84 -16.45 15.06 1.75
C ASP A 84 -15.31 14.08 1.39
N PRO A 85 -14.30 14.48 0.58
CA PRO A 85 -13.15 13.64 0.27
C PRO A 85 -12.41 13.15 1.52
N ASP A 86 -12.47 13.87 2.65
CA ASP A 86 -11.88 13.45 3.92
C ASP A 86 -12.57 12.19 4.51
N ARG A 87 -13.84 11.94 4.19
CA ARG A 87 -14.60 10.78 4.72
C ARG A 87 -14.15 9.45 4.11
N SER A 88 -13.74 9.46 2.83
CA SER A 88 -13.19 8.27 2.16
C SER A 88 -11.88 7.79 2.81
N SER A 89 -11.03 8.75 3.22
CA SER A 89 -9.78 8.49 3.93
C SER A 89 -10.01 7.98 5.35
N GLN A 90 -11.05 8.48 6.04
CA GLN A 90 -11.46 8.00 7.37
C GLN A 90 -12.01 6.55 7.33
N SER A 91 -12.68 6.14 6.26
CA SER A 91 -13.20 4.77 6.12
C SER A 91 -12.10 3.74 5.83
N LEU A 92 -11.04 4.15 5.12
CA LEU A 92 -9.95 3.24 4.73
C LEU A 92 -8.98 2.95 5.89
N ALA A 93 -8.76 3.91 6.79
CA ALA A 93 -7.81 3.74 7.90
C ALA A 93 -8.13 2.55 8.83
N PRO A 94 -9.37 2.38 9.34
CA PRO A 94 -9.74 1.20 10.13
C PRO A 94 -9.57 -0.13 9.38
N LEU A 95 -9.81 -0.14 8.06
CA LEU A 95 -9.60 -1.33 7.24
C LEU A 95 -8.11 -1.68 7.15
N LEU A 96 -7.25 -0.69 6.88
CA LEU A 96 -5.80 -0.90 6.82
C LEU A 96 -5.27 -1.41 8.17
N GLU A 97 -5.74 -0.84 9.27
CA GLU A 97 -5.35 -1.27 10.62
C GLU A 97 -5.76 -2.72 10.90
N ARG A 98 -6.99 -3.13 10.53
CA ARG A 98 -7.44 -4.52 10.65
C ARG A 98 -6.59 -5.47 9.79
N LEU A 99 -6.28 -5.07 8.56
CA LEU A 99 -5.43 -5.87 7.67
C LEU A 99 -4.01 -6.01 8.22
N GLN A 100 -3.40 -4.93 8.71
CA GLN A 100 -2.09 -4.97 9.36
C GLN A 100 -2.12 -5.76 10.67
N ALA A 101 -3.21 -5.67 11.43
CA ALA A 101 -3.39 -6.44 12.66
C ALA A 101 -3.38 -7.94 12.36
N ARG A 102 -4.14 -8.35 11.34
CA ARG A 102 -4.32 -9.75 10.98
C ARG A 102 -3.16 -10.34 10.20
N LEU A 103 -2.54 -9.59 9.28
CA LEU A 103 -1.49 -10.10 8.39
C LEU A 103 -0.06 -9.74 8.85
N GLY A 104 0.08 -8.79 9.77
CA GLY A 104 1.37 -8.23 10.19
C GLY A 104 1.65 -6.86 9.54
N PRO A 105 2.54 -6.06 10.13
CA PRO A 105 2.80 -4.68 9.69
C PRO A 105 3.38 -4.60 8.28
N ASP A 106 4.17 -5.58 7.85
CA ASP A 106 4.83 -5.58 6.53
C ASP A 106 3.96 -6.13 5.38
N ALA A 107 2.81 -6.72 5.70
CA ALA A 107 1.93 -7.37 4.73
C ALA A 107 1.07 -6.38 3.94
N VAL A 108 0.94 -5.14 4.42
CA VAL A 108 0.15 -4.07 3.77
C VAL A 108 1.10 -2.95 3.36
N ARG A 109 1.12 -2.65 2.06
CA ARG A 109 2.02 -1.66 1.46
C ARG A 109 1.23 -0.69 0.60
N GLY A 110 1.66 0.57 0.58
CA GLY A 110 1.16 1.57 -0.35
C GLY A 110 2.00 1.63 -1.63
N LEU A 111 1.51 2.34 -2.63
CA LEU A 111 2.22 2.64 -3.87
C LEU A 111 2.44 4.15 -3.99
N SER A 112 3.62 4.57 -4.43
CA SER A 112 3.91 5.94 -4.84
C SER A 112 4.41 5.96 -6.27
N GLY A 113 4.16 7.06 -6.97
CA GLY A 113 4.90 7.39 -8.18
C GLY A 113 6.34 7.79 -7.87
N VAL A 114 7.22 7.52 -8.83
CA VAL A 114 8.62 7.95 -8.86
C VAL A 114 8.82 8.69 -10.18
N GLU A 115 9.65 9.74 -10.16
CA GLU A 115 10.01 10.54 -11.35
C GLU A 115 10.94 9.77 -12.29
N ASP A 116 10.42 8.67 -12.85
CA ASP A 116 11.05 7.89 -13.91
C ASP A 116 9.99 7.64 -14.99
N HIS A 117 10.35 7.86 -16.25
CA HIS A 117 9.43 7.65 -17.36
C HIS A 117 9.28 6.17 -17.73
N ARG A 118 10.21 5.30 -17.32
CA ARG A 118 10.13 3.85 -17.56
C ARG A 118 9.03 3.26 -16.68
N PRO A 119 8.01 2.62 -17.25
CA PRO A 119 6.83 2.19 -16.49
C PRO A 119 7.14 1.18 -15.38
N GLU A 120 8.19 0.38 -15.54
CA GLU A 120 8.64 -0.57 -14.51
C GLU A 120 9.35 0.09 -13.33
N ARG A 121 9.72 1.38 -13.47
CA ARG A 121 10.47 2.17 -12.49
C ARG A 121 9.77 3.45 -12.06
N SER A 122 8.62 3.77 -12.66
CA SER A 122 7.83 4.96 -12.37
C SER A 122 7.03 4.85 -11.06
N TRP A 123 7.26 3.81 -10.25
CA TRP A 123 6.57 3.59 -9.00
C TRP A 123 7.46 2.87 -7.99
N ALA A 124 7.12 3.01 -6.71
CA ALA A 124 7.79 2.32 -5.61
C ALA A 124 6.79 1.91 -4.53
N MET A 125 7.15 0.84 -3.80
CA MET A 125 6.43 0.44 -2.61
C MET A 125 6.74 1.40 -1.47
N ARG A 126 5.70 1.88 -0.81
CA ARG A 126 5.79 2.73 0.39
C ARG A 126 5.06 2.07 1.55
N LYS A 127 5.23 2.61 2.76
CA LYS A 127 4.36 2.24 3.87
C LYS A 127 2.94 2.80 3.62
N PRO A 128 1.90 2.39 4.35
CA PRO A 128 0.58 2.99 4.15
C PRO A 128 0.39 4.39 4.79
N ASP A 129 1.22 4.75 5.77
CA ASP A 129 1.13 5.95 6.62
C ASP A 129 1.80 7.21 6.04
N GLU A 130 2.90 7.06 5.29
CA GLU A 130 3.54 8.20 4.63
C GLU A 130 2.60 8.83 3.53
N PRO A 131 2.88 10.01 2.99
CA PRO A 131 2.09 10.56 1.88
C PRO A 131 2.48 9.95 0.53
N ALA A 132 1.50 9.60 -0.30
CA ALA A 132 1.75 9.19 -1.68
C ALA A 132 2.02 10.40 -2.57
N ARG A 133 2.99 10.28 -3.49
CA ARG A 133 3.23 11.27 -4.54
C ARG A 133 2.98 10.60 -5.88
N CYS A 134 1.98 11.06 -6.61
CA CYS A 134 1.66 10.55 -7.93
C CYS A 134 1.35 11.73 -8.85
N ALA A 135 2.18 11.95 -9.86
CA ALA A 135 1.83 12.84 -10.95
C ALA A 135 0.97 12.05 -11.96
N PRO A 136 -0.17 12.60 -12.42
CA PRO A 136 -0.95 11.95 -13.46
C PRO A 136 -0.13 11.88 -14.74
N MET A 137 0.11 10.67 -15.24
CA MET A 137 0.74 10.44 -16.54
C MET A 137 -0.32 9.93 -17.53
N PRO A 138 -0.44 10.53 -18.72
CA PRO A 138 -1.38 10.06 -19.73
C PRO A 138 -1.01 8.65 -20.21
N HIS A 139 -2.02 7.88 -20.59
CA HIS A 139 -1.88 6.59 -21.29
C HIS A 139 -0.99 5.57 -20.55
N ARG A 140 -1.06 5.51 -19.22
CA ARG A 140 -0.46 4.43 -18.43
C ARG A 140 -1.49 3.33 -18.19
N PRO A 141 -1.15 2.04 -18.42
CA PRO A 141 -2.07 0.94 -18.15
C PRO A 141 -2.28 0.74 -16.65
N VAL A 142 -3.41 0.15 -16.29
CA VAL A 142 -3.73 -0.24 -14.91
C VAL A 142 -2.87 -1.43 -14.47
N TRP A 143 -2.49 -2.29 -15.41
CA TRP A 143 -1.72 -3.50 -15.13
C TRP A 143 -0.52 -3.63 -16.07
N LEU A 144 0.68 -3.81 -15.49
CA LEU A 144 1.88 -4.19 -16.21
C LEU A 144 2.10 -5.70 -16.10
N PHE A 145 2.52 -6.33 -17.18
CA PHE A 145 2.99 -7.71 -17.12
C PHE A 145 4.33 -7.76 -16.37
N THR A 146 4.55 -8.86 -15.65
CA THR A 146 5.82 -9.09 -14.92
C THR A 146 7.03 -8.99 -15.84
N GLN A 147 6.88 -9.42 -17.10
CA GLN A 147 7.86 -9.22 -18.15
C GLN A 147 7.15 -8.87 -19.47
N PRO A 148 7.76 -8.00 -20.30
CA PRO A 148 7.23 -7.71 -21.63
C PRO A 148 7.13 -8.96 -22.48
N ARG A 149 5.99 -9.16 -23.15
CA ARG A 149 5.72 -10.35 -23.97
C ARG A 149 5.89 -10.03 -25.44
N ARG A 150 6.74 -10.77 -26.16
CA ARG A 150 6.88 -10.57 -27.62
C ARG A 150 5.54 -10.69 -28.34
N CYS A 151 5.30 -9.81 -29.30
CA CYS A 151 4.10 -9.85 -30.12
C CYS A 151 4.41 -9.50 -31.58
N ARG A 152 3.43 -9.77 -32.45
CA ARG A 152 3.40 -9.33 -33.85
C ARG A 152 2.42 -8.17 -33.92
N ILE A 153 2.93 -6.96 -34.14
CA ILE A 153 2.12 -5.75 -34.03
C ILE A 153 0.98 -5.72 -35.06
N GLU A 154 1.14 -6.45 -36.17
CA GLU A 154 0.17 -6.57 -37.27
C GLU A 154 -1.12 -7.28 -36.83
N GLU A 155 -1.09 -8.01 -35.71
CA GLU A 155 -2.28 -8.66 -35.14
C GLU A 155 -3.17 -7.68 -34.35
N TYR A 156 -2.71 -6.45 -34.13
CA TYR A 156 -3.38 -5.44 -33.31
C TYR A 156 -3.70 -4.18 -34.09
N ARG A 157 -4.79 -3.52 -33.71
CA ARG A 157 -5.14 -2.18 -34.23
C ARG A 157 -4.54 -1.12 -33.33
N VAL A 158 -3.69 -0.26 -33.87
CA VAL A 158 -3.16 0.90 -33.14
C VAL A 158 -4.28 1.91 -32.90
N LEU A 159 -4.43 2.34 -31.64
CA LEU A 159 -5.40 3.34 -31.20
C LEU A 159 -4.73 4.70 -30.90
N ALA A 160 -3.52 4.69 -30.32
CA ALA A 160 -2.77 5.90 -30.00
C ALA A 160 -1.26 5.63 -29.98
N GLY A 161 -0.45 6.68 -30.15
CA GLY A 161 1.01 6.65 -30.13
C GLY A 161 1.64 7.22 -31.41
N PRO A 162 3.00 7.26 -31.50
CA PRO A 162 3.94 6.77 -30.51
C PRO A 162 4.20 7.76 -29.36
N GLU A 163 4.30 7.23 -28.13
CA GLU A 163 5.02 7.90 -27.04
C GLU A 163 6.45 7.35 -26.99
N ARG A 164 7.46 8.20 -27.17
CA ARG A 164 8.86 7.77 -27.10
C ARG A 164 9.40 7.91 -25.68
N ILE A 165 9.94 6.82 -25.14
CA ILE A 165 10.70 6.80 -23.91
C ILE A 165 12.14 6.39 -24.24
N GLU A 166 13.07 7.31 -24.01
CA GLU A 166 14.51 7.07 -24.08
C GLU A 166 15.14 7.45 -22.73
N ALA A 167 15.58 6.44 -21.98
CA ALA A 167 15.98 6.59 -20.58
C ALA A 167 16.96 5.49 -20.17
N GLY A 168 17.65 5.69 -19.05
CA GLY A 168 18.54 4.68 -18.44
C GLY A 168 19.96 4.64 -18.99
N TRP A 169 20.34 5.57 -19.85
CA TRP A 169 21.73 5.71 -20.31
C TRP A 169 22.70 6.06 -19.16
N TRP A 170 22.20 6.63 -18.05
CA TRP A 170 22.99 6.99 -16.87
C TRP A 170 23.10 5.87 -15.83
N ASP A 171 22.25 4.85 -15.87
CA ASP A 171 22.18 3.80 -14.85
C ASP A 171 22.44 2.39 -15.40
N GLY A 172 22.92 2.29 -16.65
CA GLY A 172 23.24 1.03 -17.31
C GLY A 172 22.01 0.26 -17.81
N HIS A 173 20.81 0.83 -17.73
CA HIS A 173 19.57 0.26 -18.25
C HIS A 173 19.02 1.08 -19.41
N ASP A 174 19.90 1.44 -20.35
CA ASP A 174 19.59 2.22 -21.53
C ASP A 174 18.52 1.51 -22.36
N CYS A 175 17.39 2.17 -22.54
CA CYS A 175 16.30 1.70 -23.36
C CYS A 175 15.82 2.83 -24.26
N ARG A 176 15.42 2.46 -25.47
CA ARG A 176 14.69 3.33 -26.40
C ARG A 176 13.48 2.58 -26.90
N ARG A 177 12.29 3.06 -26.51
CA ARG A 177 11.01 2.40 -26.77
C ARG A 177 10.00 3.39 -27.30
N ASP A 178 9.27 3.00 -28.34
CA ASP A 178 8.09 3.72 -28.82
C ASP A 178 6.86 2.94 -28.38
N TYR A 179 6.06 3.52 -27.48
CA TYR A 179 4.85 2.93 -26.92
C TYR A 179 3.59 3.33 -27.70
N PHE A 180 2.67 2.38 -27.79
CA PHE A 180 1.40 2.49 -28.50
C PHE A 180 0.29 1.87 -27.65
N VAL A 181 -0.88 2.51 -27.65
CA VAL A 181 -2.11 1.88 -27.19
C VAL A 181 -2.69 1.11 -28.36
N VAL A 182 -2.93 -0.18 -28.18
CA VAL A 182 -3.40 -1.07 -29.25
C VAL A 182 -4.63 -1.85 -28.79
N ARG A 183 -5.44 -2.31 -29.74
CA ARG A 183 -6.61 -3.16 -29.48
C ARG A 183 -6.44 -4.50 -30.17
N ASP A 184 -6.71 -5.58 -29.46
CA ASP A 184 -6.71 -6.92 -30.04
C ASP A 184 -8.03 -7.24 -30.77
N ARG A 185 -8.10 -8.41 -31.40
CA ARG A 185 -9.31 -8.87 -32.11
C ARG A 185 -10.50 -9.16 -31.17
N ARG A 186 -10.24 -9.32 -29.87
CA ARG A 186 -11.25 -9.60 -28.84
C ARG A 186 -11.79 -8.32 -28.18
N GLY A 187 -11.21 -7.16 -28.51
CA GLY A 187 -11.61 -5.85 -27.99
C GLY A 187 -10.78 -5.35 -26.81
N SER A 188 -9.85 -6.15 -26.29
CA SER A 188 -8.99 -5.77 -25.17
C SER A 188 -8.02 -4.65 -25.58
N THR A 189 -7.85 -3.66 -24.71
CA THR A 189 -6.97 -2.52 -24.93
C THR A 189 -5.65 -2.75 -24.20
N LEU A 190 -4.57 -2.88 -24.97
CA LEU A 190 -3.24 -3.26 -24.53
C LEU A 190 -2.25 -2.12 -24.74
N TRP A 191 -1.14 -2.18 -24.02
CA TRP A 191 -0.01 -1.29 -24.22
C TRP A 191 1.14 -2.07 -24.86
N ALA A 192 1.51 -1.68 -26.08
CA ALA A 192 2.58 -2.30 -26.85
C ALA A 192 3.73 -1.32 -27.02
N PHE A 193 4.94 -1.80 -27.24
CA PHE A 193 6.06 -0.96 -27.65
C PHE A 193 6.97 -1.64 -28.64
N HIS A 194 7.62 -0.82 -29.46
CA HIS A 194 8.78 -1.22 -30.24
C HIS A 194 10.05 -0.81 -29.49
N GLU A 195 10.87 -1.79 -29.12
CA GLU A 195 12.19 -1.54 -28.56
C GLU A 195 13.22 -1.40 -29.68
N TYR A 196 14.10 -0.39 -29.61
CA TYR A 196 15.23 -0.22 -30.54
C TYR A 196 16.56 -0.67 -29.92
N LYS A 197 16.69 -0.54 -28.60
CA LYS A 197 17.79 -1.06 -27.78
C LYS A 197 17.27 -1.35 -26.37
N PRO A 198 17.79 -2.37 -25.68
CA PRO A 198 18.88 -3.26 -26.12
C PRO A 198 18.42 -4.44 -26.98
N ARG A 199 17.11 -4.81 -26.98
CA ARG A 199 16.63 -6.00 -27.70
C ARG A 199 15.53 -5.62 -28.71
N PRO A 200 15.90 -5.31 -29.97
CA PRO A 200 14.96 -4.88 -30.98
C PRO A 200 13.74 -5.79 -31.13
N GLY A 201 12.56 -5.19 -31.25
CA GLY A 201 11.32 -5.89 -31.55
C GLY A 201 10.09 -5.33 -30.87
N TRP A 202 8.95 -5.97 -31.16
CA TRP A 202 7.64 -5.61 -30.61
C TRP A 202 7.29 -6.44 -29.37
N TYR A 203 6.80 -5.76 -28.35
CA TYR A 203 6.42 -6.36 -27.08
C TYR A 203 5.11 -5.75 -26.55
N LEU A 204 4.36 -6.52 -25.78
CA LEU A 204 3.26 -6.06 -24.95
C LEU A 204 3.77 -5.82 -23.54
N GLN A 205 3.49 -4.65 -23.00
CA GLN A 205 3.86 -4.22 -21.66
C GLN A 205 2.72 -4.40 -20.64
N GLY A 206 1.47 -4.19 -21.06
CA GLY A 206 0.37 -4.14 -20.10
C GLY A 206 -1.03 -4.07 -20.71
N LEU A 207 -2.02 -3.95 -19.83
CA LEU A 207 -3.46 -3.96 -20.14
C LEU A 207 -4.15 -2.73 -19.52
N PHE A 208 -5.04 -2.11 -20.29
CA PHE A 208 -5.96 -1.07 -19.82
C PHE A 208 -7.32 -1.65 -19.40
N SER A 209 -7.92 -2.50 -20.25
CA SER A 209 -9.20 -3.19 -20.03
C SER A 209 -9.52 -4.24 -21.09
#